data_AF-A0A958AJI3-F1
#
_entry.id   AF-A0A958AJI3-F1
#
_cell.length_a   1.000
_cell.length_b   1.000
_cell.length_c   1.000
_cell.angle_alpha   90.00
_cell.angle_beta   90.00
_cell.angle_gamma   90.00
#
_symmetry.space_group_name_H-M   'P 1'
#
loop_
_entity.id
_entity.type
_entity.pdbx_description
1 polymer ?
#
loop_
_entity_poly.entity_id
_entity_poly.type
_entity_poly.pdbx_seq_one_letter_code
_entity_poly.pdbx_strand_id
1 'polypeptide(L)'
;GRAFPELPMSTFLFNDELKPEPLAMVDAAANKVVLPQTASAQWGERIARTLTVCMGATAGVACMPMSGAQFKRYCIPHTLTLAWQLGKRVQAARKAGEDLPQVIADTLQGRILLRGKISDVNRRTTKGFARGTVTIQGFGAEQDALYIEFQNEFLIAYRNNRMQQRTVVATVPDLICIVTEDEGQSVATELLRYGTRVAVLGVPAAPQLKTTEALSVVGPRSFGYDVEFVPLAGGVIGV
;
A
#
# COMPACT_ATOMS: atom_id res chain seq x y z
N GLY A 1 -4.39 -2.11 -8.19
CA GLY A 1 -3.37 -1.09 -7.89
C GLY A 1 -3.03 -1.15 -6.43
N ARG A 2 -2.15 -0.28 -5.93
CA ARG A 2 -1.83 -0.14 -4.51
C ARG A 2 -1.41 1.29 -4.19
N ALA A 3 -1.48 1.65 -2.92
CA ALA A 3 -0.89 2.88 -2.42
C ALA A 3 0.62 2.71 -2.24
N PHE A 4 1.33 3.82 -2.43
CA PHE A 4 2.75 3.97 -2.17
C PHE A 4 2.99 5.36 -1.56
N PRO A 5 4.04 5.52 -0.75
CA PRO A 5 4.26 6.75 0.00
C PRO A 5 4.75 7.92 -0.87
N GLU A 6 5.34 7.64 -2.04
CA GLU A 6 6.06 8.61 -2.85
C GLU A 6 5.57 8.62 -4.32
N LEU A 7 5.46 9.80 -4.92
CA LEU A 7 5.14 10.10 -6.31
C LEU A 7 5.92 9.25 -7.33
N PRO A 8 7.27 9.11 -7.26
CA PRO A 8 8.02 8.28 -8.21
C PRO A 8 7.59 6.80 -8.20
N MET A 9 6.87 6.35 -7.16
CA MET A 9 6.36 4.98 -7.06
C MET A 9 5.08 4.74 -7.90
N SER A 10 4.63 5.74 -8.65
CA SER A 10 3.55 5.62 -9.64
C SER A 10 4.00 4.77 -10.83
N THR A 11 3.15 3.86 -11.32
CA THR A 11 3.46 3.02 -12.49
C THR A 11 3.75 3.83 -13.75
N PHE A 12 3.21 5.05 -13.82
CA PHE A 12 3.46 5.98 -14.90
C PHE A 12 4.90 6.50 -14.91
N LEU A 13 5.65 6.43 -13.80
CA LEU A 13 6.99 7.01 -13.64
C LEU A 13 8.11 5.96 -13.52
N PHE A 14 7.81 4.68 -13.70
CA PHE A 14 8.85 3.63 -13.78
C PHE A 14 9.60 3.62 -15.11
N ASN A 15 9.10 4.39 -16.07
CA ASN A 15 9.67 4.56 -17.39
C ASN A 15 10.21 5.99 -17.53
N ASP A 16 11.20 6.17 -18.39
CA ASP A 16 11.76 7.49 -18.69
C ASP A 16 10.92 8.28 -19.72
N GLU A 17 9.79 7.74 -20.19
CA GLU A 17 8.92 8.38 -21.19
C GLU A 17 8.07 9.50 -20.56
N LEU A 18 7.56 9.28 -19.35
CA LEU A 18 6.70 10.21 -18.64
C LEU A 18 7.44 10.91 -17.50
N LYS A 19 7.09 12.17 -17.29
CA LYS A 19 7.60 13.00 -16.20
C LYS A 19 6.43 13.52 -15.36
N PRO A 20 6.64 13.79 -14.07
CA PRO A 20 5.58 14.36 -13.24
C PRO A 20 5.19 15.77 -13.68
N GLU A 21 6.09 16.50 -14.34
CA GLU A 21 5.85 17.87 -14.76
C GLU A 21 5.07 18.01 -16.07
N PRO A 22 4.37 19.16 -16.26
CA PRO A 22 4.10 20.22 -15.28
C PRO A 22 3.30 19.72 -14.08
N LEU A 23 3.73 20.10 -12.88
CA LEU A 23 3.05 19.79 -11.62
C LEU A 23 2.37 21.06 -11.12
N ALA A 24 1.04 21.06 -11.12
CA ALA A 24 0.21 22.15 -10.61
C ALA A 24 -0.34 21.81 -9.23
N MET A 25 -0.37 22.79 -8.33
CA MET A 25 -0.90 22.66 -6.98
C MET A 25 -1.90 23.78 -6.69
N VAL A 26 -2.95 23.47 -5.93
CA VAL A 26 -3.93 24.43 -5.43
C VAL A 26 -4.33 24.12 -4.00
N ASP A 27 -4.42 25.13 -3.15
CA ASP A 27 -4.92 24.98 -1.77
C ASP A 27 -6.37 25.45 -1.61
N ALA A 28 -6.92 25.27 -0.41
CA ALA A 28 -8.29 25.68 -0.09
C ALA A 28 -8.49 27.21 -0.13
N ALA A 29 -7.41 27.99 0.00
CA ALA A 29 -7.42 29.45 -0.11
C ALA A 29 -7.24 29.92 -1.57
N ALA A 30 -7.26 29.00 -2.54
CA ALA A 30 -7.07 29.24 -3.97
C ALA A 30 -5.69 29.78 -4.37
N ASN A 31 -4.67 29.63 -3.53
CA ASN A 31 -3.27 29.84 -3.91
C ASN A 31 -2.87 28.77 -4.93
N LYS A 32 -2.22 29.17 -6.03
CA LYS A 32 -1.86 28.28 -7.14
C LYS A 32 -0.38 28.35 -7.43
N VAL A 33 0.24 27.19 -7.64
CA VAL A 33 1.63 27.06 -8.07
C VAL A 33 1.70 26.09 -9.25
N VAL A 34 2.53 26.40 -10.25
CA VAL A 34 2.88 25.48 -11.33
C VAL A 34 4.39 25.32 -11.34
N LEU A 35 4.85 24.08 -11.21
CA LEU A 35 6.24 23.67 -11.40
C LEU A 35 6.39 23.16 -12.84
N PRO A 36 6.91 23.97 -13.78
CA PRO A 36 6.98 23.56 -15.19
C PRO A 36 8.02 22.47 -15.43
N GLN A 37 9.05 22.40 -14.59
CA GLN A 37 10.12 21.43 -14.67
C GLN A 37 10.77 21.26 -13.30
N THR A 38 11.22 20.05 -12.97
CA THR A 38 12.16 19.81 -11.87
C THR A 38 13.29 18.90 -12.33
N ALA A 39 14.33 18.76 -11.50
CA ALA A 39 15.49 17.94 -11.83
C ALA A 39 15.18 16.43 -11.84
N SER A 40 14.18 15.98 -11.07
CA SER A 40 13.73 14.59 -11.03
C SER A 40 12.38 14.48 -10.33
N ALA A 41 11.67 13.36 -10.46
CA ALA A 41 10.41 13.14 -9.76
C ALA A 41 10.52 13.27 -8.22
N GLN A 42 11.67 12.89 -7.64
CA GLN A 42 11.96 13.08 -6.22
C GLN A 42 12.10 14.57 -5.86
N TRP A 43 12.68 15.40 -6.74
CA TRP A 43 12.70 16.85 -6.56
C TRP A 43 11.30 17.45 -6.66
N GLY A 44 10.51 17.03 -7.64
CA GLY A 44 9.10 17.39 -7.79
C GLY A 44 8.30 17.13 -6.52
N GLU A 45 8.39 15.92 -5.97
CA GLU A 45 7.73 15.59 -4.70
C GLU A 45 8.24 16.44 -3.54
N ARG A 46 9.57 16.58 -3.38
CA ARG A 46 10.14 17.35 -2.27
C ARG A 46 9.63 18.79 -2.27
N ILE A 47 9.65 19.45 -3.43
CA ILE A 47 9.13 20.82 -3.57
C ILE A 47 7.63 20.85 -3.27
N ALA A 48 6.86 19.92 -3.85
CA ALA A 48 5.43 19.84 -3.62
C ALA A 48 5.09 19.66 -2.13
N ARG A 49 5.76 18.75 -1.42
CA ARG A 49 5.57 18.56 0.03
C ARG A 49 5.89 19.82 0.83
N THR A 50 6.97 20.54 0.49
CA THR A 50 7.31 21.81 1.15
C THR A 50 6.20 22.84 0.95
N LEU A 51 5.68 22.98 -0.27
CA LEU A 51 4.57 23.91 -0.56
C LEU A 51 3.29 23.51 0.18
N THR A 52 2.98 22.21 0.25
CA THR A 52 1.80 21.69 0.97
C THR A 52 1.81 22.11 2.44
N VAL A 53 2.98 22.18 3.10
CA VAL A 53 3.07 22.66 4.49
C VAL A 53 2.61 24.11 4.61
N CYS A 54 3.05 24.99 3.72
CA CYS A 54 2.62 26.39 3.69
C CYS A 54 1.13 26.56 3.32
N MET A 55 0.59 25.62 2.54
CA MET A 55 -0.80 25.56 2.10
C MET A 55 -1.78 24.99 3.14
N GLY A 56 -1.35 24.81 4.39
CA GLY A 56 -2.20 24.26 5.46
C GLY A 56 -2.22 22.74 5.52
N ALA A 57 -1.12 22.09 5.14
CA ALA A 57 -0.90 20.64 5.14
C ALA A 57 -1.78 19.83 4.17
N THR A 58 -2.55 20.48 3.30
CA THR A 58 -3.33 19.83 2.23
C THR A 58 -3.32 20.70 0.98
N ALA A 59 -3.09 20.07 -0.18
CA ALA A 59 -3.19 20.73 -1.48
C ALA A 59 -3.68 19.72 -2.53
N GLY A 60 -4.51 20.17 -3.47
CA GLY A 60 -4.81 19.44 -4.68
C GLY A 60 -3.60 19.46 -5.61
N VAL A 61 -3.34 18.36 -6.31
CA VAL A 61 -2.21 18.23 -7.24
C VAL A 61 -2.74 17.70 -8.58
N ALA A 62 -2.29 18.32 -9.67
CA ALA A 62 -2.43 17.81 -11.03
C ALA A 62 -1.04 17.68 -11.65
N CYS A 63 -0.68 16.49 -12.10
CA CYS A 63 0.66 16.16 -12.59
C CYS A 63 0.57 15.02 -13.60
N MET A 64 1.71 14.66 -14.20
CA MET A 64 1.82 13.56 -15.17
C MET A 64 0.82 13.68 -16.34
N PRO A 65 0.78 14.82 -17.08
CA PRO A 65 -0.06 14.88 -18.26
C PRO A 65 0.40 13.82 -19.27
N MET A 66 -0.55 13.05 -19.77
CA MET A 66 -0.27 11.94 -20.67
C MET A 66 -1.40 11.77 -21.69
N SER A 67 -1.05 11.23 -22.86
CA SER A 67 -2.03 10.81 -23.86
C SER A 67 -2.81 9.57 -23.39
N GLY A 68 -3.97 9.33 -24.00
CA GLY A 68 -4.74 8.10 -23.74
C GLY A 68 -3.98 6.83 -24.10
N ALA A 69 -3.08 6.88 -25.08
CA ALA A 69 -2.22 5.75 -25.45
C ALA A 69 -1.20 5.45 -24.35
N GLN A 70 -0.52 6.48 -23.84
CA GLN A 70 0.41 6.37 -22.72
C GLN A 70 -0.28 5.86 -21.45
N PHE A 71 -1.46 6.40 -21.13
CA PHE A 71 -2.24 5.93 -19.99
C PHE A 71 -2.53 4.43 -20.09
N LYS A 72 -3.05 3.95 -21.23
CA LYS A 72 -3.37 2.53 -21.44
C LYS A 72 -2.15 1.62 -21.38
N ARG A 73 -0.97 2.13 -21.75
CA ARG A 73 0.28 1.37 -21.74
C ARG A 73 0.78 1.08 -20.33
N TYR A 74 0.63 2.03 -19.41
CA TYR A 74 1.26 1.98 -18.08
C TYR A 74 0.29 1.86 -16.91
N CYS A 75 -1.01 2.03 -17.13
CA CYS A 75 -1.99 1.90 -16.07
C CYS A 75 -2.15 0.44 -15.62
N ILE A 76 -2.59 0.29 -14.36
CA ILE A 76 -3.18 -0.96 -13.88
C ILE A 76 -4.69 -0.84 -14.15
N PRO A 77 -5.27 -1.60 -15.09
CA PRO A 77 -6.68 -1.45 -15.47
C PRO A 77 -7.63 -1.95 -14.37
N HIS A 78 -8.91 -1.60 -14.52
CA HIS A 78 -10.04 -2.13 -13.73
C HIS A 78 -9.99 -1.94 -12.20
N THR A 79 -9.09 -1.11 -11.68
CA THR A 79 -8.91 -0.92 -10.23
C THR A 79 -10.16 -0.35 -9.53
N LEU A 80 -10.84 0.61 -10.16
CA LEU A 80 -12.09 1.17 -9.63
C LEU A 80 -13.23 0.15 -9.68
N THR A 81 -13.33 -0.63 -10.76
CA THR A 81 -14.32 -1.70 -10.89
C THR A 81 -14.10 -2.76 -9.80
N LEU A 82 -12.86 -3.17 -9.56
CA LEU A 82 -12.50 -4.12 -8.50
C LEU A 82 -12.87 -3.57 -7.12
N ALA A 83 -12.54 -2.30 -6.81
CA ALA A 83 -12.88 -1.69 -5.54
C ALA A 83 -14.40 -1.64 -5.31
N TRP A 84 -15.17 -1.31 -6.35
CA TRP A 84 -16.63 -1.31 -6.30
C TRP A 84 -17.21 -2.71 -6.12
N GLN A 85 -16.72 -3.71 -6.86
CA GLN A 85 -17.14 -5.11 -6.74
C GLN A 85 -16.83 -5.66 -5.35
N LEU A 86 -15.63 -5.39 -4.82
CA LEU A 86 -15.24 -5.76 -3.47
C LEU A 86 -16.19 -5.14 -2.43
N GLY A 87 -16.45 -3.84 -2.52
CA GLY A 87 -17.38 -3.16 -1.61
C GLY A 87 -18.78 -3.77 -1.64
N LYS A 88 -19.31 -4.06 -2.83
CA LYS A 88 -20.60 -4.75 -2.99
C LYS A 88 -20.59 -6.15 -2.39
N ARG A 89 -19.55 -6.94 -2.66
CA ARG A 89 -19.41 -8.30 -2.17
C ARG A 89 -19.32 -8.35 -0.65
N VAL A 90 -18.56 -7.45 -0.03
CA VAL A 90 -18.44 -7.31 1.43
C VAL A 90 -19.78 -6.91 2.06
N GLN A 91 -20.52 -5.96 1.46
CA GLN A 91 -21.84 -5.58 1.98
C GLN A 91 -22.84 -6.73 1.92
N ALA A 92 -22.85 -7.52 0.84
CA ALA A 92 -23.69 -8.70 0.72
C ALA A 92 -23.30 -9.79 1.74
N ALA A 93 -22.00 -10.08 1.84
CA ALA A 93 -21.43 -11.04 2.79
C ALA A 93 -21.80 -10.71 4.24
N ARG A 94 -21.76 -9.43 4.60
CA ARG A 94 -22.10 -8.96 5.95
C ARG A 94 -23.57 -9.22 6.29
N LYS A 95 -24.48 -9.02 5.34
CA LYS A 95 -25.90 -9.32 5.53
C LYS A 95 -26.16 -10.83 5.62
N ALA A 96 -25.34 -11.63 4.96
CA ALA A 96 -25.43 -13.08 4.95
C ALA A 96 -24.71 -13.76 6.14
N GLY A 97 -23.98 -13.01 6.97
CA GLY A 97 -23.20 -13.56 8.08
C GLY A 97 -22.00 -14.41 7.63
N GLU A 98 -21.46 -14.14 6.43
CA GLU A 98 -20.30 -14.84 5.89
C GLU A 98 -18.98 -14.40 6.54
N ASP A 99 -17.94 -15.20 6.38
CA ASP A 99 -16.58 -14.91 6.82
C ASP A 99 -15.96 -13.75 5.99
N LEU A 100 -16.08 -12.52 6.49
CA LEU A 100 -15.70 -11.31 5.76
C LEU A 100 -14.22 -11.27 5.35
N PRO A 101 -13.24 -11.55 6.23
CA PRO A 101 -11.85 -11.67 5.81
C PRO A 101 -11.61 -12.67 4.68
N GLN A 102 -12.26 -13.84 4.72
CA GLN A 102 -12.11 -14.84 3.67
C GLN A 102 -12.72 -14.36 2.36
N VAL A 103 -13.92 -13.76 2.41
CA VAL A 103 -14.57 -13.16 1.25
C VAL A 103 -13.71 -12.08 0.59
N ILE A 104 -13.06 -11.23 1.38
CA ILE A 104 -12.15 -10.20 0.88
C ILE A 104 -10.93 -10.84 0.21
N ALA A 105 -10.32 -11.84 0.86
CA ALA A 105 -9.17 -12.56 0.32
C ALA A 105 -9.50 -13.20 -1.04
N ASP A 106 -10.62 -13.93 -1.12
CA ASP A 106 -11.05 -14.62 -2.34
C ASP A 106 -11.34 -13.63 -3.48
N THR A 107 -12.05 -12.54 -3.17
CA THR A 107 -12.38 -11.50 -4.16
C THR A 107 -11.12 -10.82 -4.72
N LEU A 108 -10.09 -10.69 -3.89
CA LEU A 108 -8.80 -10.11 -4.27
C LEU A 108 -7.81 -11.16 -4.82
N GLN A 109 -8.21 -12.43 -4.93
CA GLN A 109 -7.33 -13.54 -5.32
C GLN A 109 -6.09 -13.66 -4.41
N GLY A 110 -6.23 -13.21 -3.16
CA GLY A 110 -5.23 -13.26 -2.12
C GLY A 110 -5.47 -14.41 -1.15
N ARG A 111 -4.84 -14.33 0.02
CA ARG A 111 -4.96 -15.33 1.08
C ARG A 111 -4.86 -14.69 2.46
N ILE A 112 -5.47 -15.34 3.43
CA ILE A 112 -5.27 -15.00 4.85
C ILE A 112 -3.86 -15.48 5.26
N LEU A 113 -3.01 -14.57 5.69
CA LEU A 113 -1.68 -14.87 6.24
C LEU A 113 -1.77 -15.26 7.72
N LEU A 114 -2.62 -14.56 8.49
CA LEU A 114 -2.88 -14.83 9.91
C LEU A 114 -4.22 -14.20 10.34
N ARG A 115 -4.96 -14.88 11.21
CA ARG A 115 -6.07 -14.28 11.99
C ARG A 115 -5.66 -14.22 13.45
N GLY A 116 -5.86 -13.08 14.09
CA GLY A 116 -5.31 -12.86 15.41
C GLY A 116 -5.71 -11.55 16.06
N LYS A 117 -5.02 -11.21 17.15
CA LYS A 117 -5.17 -9.94 17.85
C LYS A 117 -3.90 -9.12 17.75
N ILE A 118 -4.03 -7.80 17.62
CA ILE A 118 -2.88 -6.89 17.71
C ILE A 118 -2.34 -6.94 19.14
N SER A 119 -1.09 -7.39 19.29
CA SER A 119 -0.40 -7.56 20.59
C SER A 119 0.65 -6.49 20.86
N ASP A 120 1.09 -5.75 19.85
CA ASP A 120 2.04 -4.65 20.03
C ASP A 120 1.96 -3.68 18.84
N VAL A 121 2.08 -2.38 19.12
CA VAL A 121 2.13 -1.32 18.10
C VAL A 121 3.18 -0.30 18.51
N ASN A 122 4.19 -0.12 17.68
CA ASN A 122 5.17 0.94 17.82
C ASN A 122 5.08 1.85 16.61
N ARG A 123 4.80 3.14 16.81
CA ARG A 123 4.64 4.12 15.74
C ARG A 123 5.41 5.39 16.07
N ARG A 124 6.15 5.89 15.07
CA ARG A 124 6.84 7.18 15.12
C ARG A 124 6.65 7.91 13.81
N THR A 125 6.40 9.21 13.89
CA THR A 125 6.37 10.07 12.70
C THR A 125 7.78 10.54 12.40
N THR A 126 8.34 10.15 11.25
CA THR A 126 9.71 10.51 10.85
C THR A 126 9.72 10.96 9.40
N LYS A 127 10.33 12.12 9.11
CA LYS A 127 10.40 12.71 7.76
C LYS A 127 9.03 12.84 7.06
N GLY A 128 7.95 13.09 7.81
CA GLY A 128 6.60 13.21 7.25
C GLY A 128 5.88 11.89 6.97
N PHE A 129 6.48 10.75 7.34
CA PHE A 129 5.88 9.43 7.19
C PHE A 129 5.57 8.79 8.56
N ALA A 130 4.44 8.08 8.64
CA ALA A 130 4.12 7.20 9.77
C ALA A 130 4.90 5.90 9.63
N ARG A 131 6.01 5.77 10.37
CA ARG A 131 6.84 4.56 10.38
C ARG A 131 6.61 3.78 11.65
N GLY A 132 6.62 2.47 11.54
CA GLY A 132 6.36 1.65 12.71
C GLY A 132 6.28 0.17 12.44
N THR A 133 5.90 -0.53 13.50
CA THR A 133 5.85 -1.97 13.56
C THR A 133 4.59 -2.40 14.27
N VAL A 134 3.93 -3.44 13.79
CA VAL A 134 2.79 -4.07 14.47
C VAL A 134 3.05 -5.56 14.63
N THR A 135 2.73 -6.07 15.81
CA THR A 135 2.74 -7.51 16.07
C THR A 135 1.31 -8.01 16.18
N ILE A 136 0.99 -9.07 15.44
CA ILE A 136 -0.30 -9.75 15.48
C ILE A 136 -0.05 -11.16 16.02
N GLN A 137 -0.71 -11.47 17.13
CA GLN A 137 -0.68 -12.80 17.74
C GLN A 137 -1.85 -13.63 17.20
N GLY A 138 -1.56 -14.78 16.62
CA GLY A 138 -2.56 -15.68 16.04
C GLY A 138 -3.55 -16.23 17.07
N PHE A 139 -4.78 -16.53 16.62
CA PHE A 139 -5.78 -17.22 17.46
C PHE A 139 -5.55 -18.73 17.59
N GLY A 140 -4.76 -19.31 16.69
CA GLY A 140 -4.41 -20.73 16.70
C GLY A 140 -3.28 -21.04 17.69
N ALA A 141 -2.12 -21.48 17.18
CA ALA A 141 -0.98 -21.78 18.02
C ALA A 141 -0.40 -20.52 18.69
N GLU A 142 -0.08 -20.58 19.99
CA GLU A 142 0.49 -19.46 20.76
C GLU A 142 1.80 -18.91 20.16
N GLN A 143 2.51 -19.70 19.35
CA GLN A 143 3.76 -19.28 18.73
C GLN A 143 3.58 -18.65 17.34
N ASP A 144 2.37 -18.72 16.77
CA ASP A 144 2.08 -18.19 15.43
C ASP A 144 1.80 -16.69 15.50
N ALA A 145 2.76 -15.89 15.06
CA ALA A 145 2.66 -14.44 15.09
C ALA A 145 3.21 -13.82 13.80
N LEU A 146 2.60 -12.71 13.39
CA LEU A 146 3.13 -11.84 12.35
C LEU A 146 3.73 -10.59 12.96
N TYR A 147 4.92 -10.26 12.50
CA TYR A 147 5.55 -8.97 12.72
C TYR A 147 5.58 -8.21 11.40
N ILE A 148 4.95 -7.03 11.35
CA ILE A 148 4.76 -6.26 10.13
C ILE A 148 5.40 -4.89 10.32
N GLU A 149 6.23 -4.48 9.36
CA GLU A 149 6.79 -3.15 9.30
C GLU A 149 6.06 -2.30 8.25
N PHE A 150 5.91 -1.01 8.54
CA PHE A 150 5.17 -0.09 7.69
C PHE A 150 5.80 1.31 7.61
N GLN A 151 5.58 1.98 6.49
CA GLN A 151 5.81 3.40 6.25
C GLN A 151 4.61 3.94 5.47
N ASN A 152 3.64 4.55 6.17
CA ASN A 152 2.28 4.85 5.69
C ASN A 152 1.48 3.60 5.26
N GLU A 153 2.08 2.73 4.46
CA GLU A 153 1.57 1.43 4.03
C GLU A 153 2.35 0.27 4.67
N PHE A 154 1.71 -0.90 4.79
CA PHE A 154 2.37 -2.14 5.23
C PHE A 154 3.32 -2.65 4.14
N LEU A 155 4.60 -2.81 4.50
CA LEU A 155 5.67 -3.07 3.52
C LEU A 155 6.20 -4.48 3.56
N ILE A 156 6.39 -5.05 4.74
CA ILE A 156 6.95 -6.40 4.90
C ILE A 156 6.34 -7.09 6.10
N ALA A 157 6.03 -8.37 5.95
CA ALA A 157 5.48 -9.22 7.00
C ALA A 157 6.40 -10.43 7.20
N TYR A 158 6.72 -10.67 8.46
CA TYR A 158 7.52 -11.79 8.91
C TYR A 158 6.67 -12.71 9.79
N ARG A 159 6.80 -14.02 9.60
CA ARG A 159 6.16 -15.01 10.46
C ARG A 159 7.16 -15.65 11.39
N ASN A 160 6.76 -15.76 12.66
CA ASN A 160 7.47 -16.40 13.77
C ASN A 160 8.80 -15.72 14.21
N ASN A 161 8.94 -15.66 15.54
CA ASN A 161 10.09 -15.30 16.39
C ASN A 161 10.68 -13.86 16.30
N ARG A 162 10.72 -13.23 17.48
CA ARG A 162 11.24 -11.90 17.78
C ARG A 162 12.77 -11.74 17.67
N MET A 163 13.61 -12.76 17.51
CA MET A 163 15.07 -12.53 17.53
C MET A 163 16.01 -13.37 16.64
N GLN A 164 15.62 -14.49 16.01
CA GLN A 164 16.65 -15.32 15.34
C GLN A 164 16.40 -15.81 13.91
N GLN A 165 15.17 -16.04 13.44
CA GLN A 165 14.91 -16.39 12.02
C GLN A 165 13.50 -15.97 11.59
N ARG A 166 13.36 -14.71 11.18
CA ARG A 166 12.09 -14.18 10.66
C ARG A 166 11.92 -14.61 9.21
N THR A 167 10.96 -15.50 8.93
CA THR A 167 10.66 -15.88 7.54
C THR A 167 9.78 -14.80 6.93
N VAL A 168 10.24 -14.19 5.82
CA VAL A 168 9.43 -13.23 5.05
C VAL A 168 8.28 -14.00 4.42
N VAL A 169 7.05 -13.61 4.76
CA VAL A 169 5.82 -14.25 4.22
C VAL A 169 5.10 -13.39 3.20
N ALA A 170 5.35 -12.08 3.22
CA ALA A 170 4.88 -11.13 2.21
C ALA A 170 5.77 -9.89 2.24
N THR A 171 6.00 -9.28 1.08
CA THR A 171 6.70 -8.00 0.97
C THR A 171 6.19 -7.21 -0.22
N VAL A 172 6.35 -5.89 -0.16
CA VAL A 172 6.10 -4.95 -1.24
C VAL A 172 6.82 -5.41 -2.53
N PRO A 173 6.22 -5.33 -3.73
CA PRO A 173 4.96 -4.69 -4.10
C PRO A 173 3.68 -5.52 -3.88
N ASP A 174 3.74 -6.73 -3.34
CA ASP A 174 2.50 -7.41 -2.94
C ASP A 174 1.88 -6.69 -1.73
N LEU A 175 0.54 -6.69 -1.67
CA LEU A 175 -0.17 -5.94 -0.65
C LEU A 175 -0.27 -6.77 0.62
N ILE A 176 0.03 -6.12 1.75
CA ILE A 176 -0.31 -6.60 3.07
C ILE A 176 -1.48 -5.74 3.53
N CYS A 177 -2.64 -6.35 3.76
CA CYS A 177 -3.84 -5.66 4.20
C CYS A 177 -4.26 -6.18 5.57
N ILE A 178 -4.64 -5.28 6.47
CA ILE A 178 -5.21 -5.64 7.77
C ILE A 178 -6.68 -5.25 7.74
N VAL A 179 -7.56 -6.20 8.07
CA VAL A 179 -9.00 -5.96 8.21
C VAL A 179 -9.47 -6.41 9.59
N THR A 180 -10.51 -5.78 10.12
CA THR A 180 -11.15 -6.25 11.36
C THR A 180 -11.73 -7.63 11.15
N GLU A 181 -11.56 -8.50 12.14
CA GLU A 181 -12.01 -9.90 12.07
C GLU A 181 -13.53 -10.00 11.91
N ASP A 182 -14.26 -9.14 12.62
CA ASP A 182 -15.72 -9.25 12.74
C ASP A 182 -16.47 -8.48 11.63
N GLU A 183 -15.94 -7.35 11.16
CA GLU A 183 -16.64 -6.45 10.22
C GLU A 183 -15.98 -6.33 8.84
N GLY A 184 -14.78 -6.89 8.65
CA GLY A 184 -14.02 -6.78 7.41
C GLY A 184 -13.63 -5.35 7.06
N GLN A 185 -13.56 -4.44 8.05
CA GLN A 185 -13.16 -3.05 7.83
C GLN A 185 -11.65 -2.94 7.71
N SER A 186 -11.14 -2.19 6.72
CA SER A 186 -9.71 -1.94 6.59
C SER A 186 -9.14 -1.17 7.78
N VAL A 187 -8.02 -1.65 8.33
CA VAL A 187 -7.30 -0.99 9.42
C VAL A 187 -6.04 -0.34 8.85
N ALA A 188 -6.07 0.98 8.70
CA ALA A 188 -4.93 1.77 8.27
C ALA A 188 -3.85 1.85 9.37
N THR A 189 -2.61 2.22 9.00
CA THR A 189 -1.46 2.22 9.94
C THR A 189 -1.67 3.18 11.12
N GLU A 190 -2.42 4.24 10.91
CA GLU A 190 -2.80 5.22 11.93
C GLU A 190 -3.90 4.74 12.89
N LEU A 191 -4.68 3.74 12.49
CA LEU A 191 -5.82 3.18 13.23
C LEU A 191 -5.48 1.89 14.00
N LEU A 192 -4.24 1.42 13.93
CA LEU A 192 -3.78 0.24 14.66
C LEU A 192 -3.90 0.45 16.17
N ARG A 193 -4.63 -0.45 16.85
CA ARG A 193 -4.83 -0.42 18.30
C ARG A 193 -4.61 -1.80 18.91
N TYR A 194 -3.89 -1.83 20.04
CA TYR A 194 -3.73 -3.04 20.85
C TYR A 194 -5.08 -3.67 21.17
N GLY A 195 -5.15 -5.01 21.13
CA GLY A 195 -6.33 -5.80 21.44
C GLY A 195 -7.34 -5.96 20.30
N THR A 196 -7.20 -5.20 19.20
CA THR A 196 -8.10 -5.32 18.05
C THR A 196 -7.95 -6.70 17.40
N ARG A 197 -9.07 -7.39 17.19
CA ARG A 197 -9.16 -8.66 16.45
C ARG A 197 -9.12 -8.37 14.95
N VAL A 198 -8.16 -8.96 14.25
CA VAL A 198 -7.87 -8.67 12.84
C VAL A 198 -7.52 -9.93 12.06
N ALA A 199 -7.74 -9.87 10.75
CA ALA A 199 -7.13 -10.75 9.78
C ALA A 199 -6.11 -9.98 8.94
N VAL A 200 -4.94 -10.57 8.76
CA VAL A 200 -3.89 -10.09 7.86
C VAL A 200 -3.99 -10.85 6.55
N LEU A 201 -4.16 -10.13 5.46
CA LEU A 201 -4.29 -10.65 4.11
C LEU A 201 -3.02 -10.34 3.30
N GLY A 202 -2.59 -11.30 2.49
CA GLY A 202 -1.58 -11.11 1.46
C GLY A 202 -2.24 -11.15 0.09
N VAL A 203 -2.08 -10.10 -0.71
CA VAL A 203 -2.69 -9.99 -2.04
C VAL A 203 -1.60 -9.79 -3.09
N PRO A 204 -1.52 -10.64 -4.13
CA PRO A 204 -0.56 -10.47 -5.20
C PRO A 204 -0.74 -9.12 -5.91
N ALA A 205 0.37 -8.41 -6.14
CA ALA A 205 0.40 -7.18 -6.90
C ALA A 205 0.10 -7.43 -8.38
N ALA A 206 -0.34 -6.37 -9.07
CA ALA A 206 -0.47 -6.35 -10.51
C ALA A 206 0.91 -6.54 -11.20
N PRO A 207 0.98 -7.10 -12.43
CA PRO A 207 2.26 -7.45 -13.06
C PRO A 207 3.07 -6.21 -13.42
N GLN A 208 2.41 -5.07 -13.66
CA GLN A 208 3.05 -3.77 -13.88
C GLN A 208 3.92 -3.32 -12.68
N LEU A 209 3.71 -3.89 -11.50
CA LEU A 209 4.51 -3.61 -10.30
C LEU A 209 5.67 -4.60 -10.10
N LYS A 210 5.74 -5.66 -10.91
CA LYS A 210 6.66 -6.80 -10.72
C LYS A 210 7.77 -6.87 -11.78
N THR A 211 7.85 -5.89 -12.68
CA THR A 211 8.97 -5.81 -13.65
C THR A 211 10.26 -5.40 -12.93
N THR A 212 11.41 -5.63 -13.57
CA THR A 212 12.72 -5.22 -13.03
C THR A 212 12.77 -3.72 -12.73
N GLU A 213 12.24 -2.90 -13.64
CA GLU A 213 12.18 -1.45 -13.51
C GLU A 213 11.30 -1.04 -12.33
N ALA A 214 10.10 -1.64 -12.23
CA ALA A 214 9.20 -1.40 -11.11
C ALA A 214 9.86 -1.78 -9.77
N LEU A 215 10.46 -2.97 -9.67
CA LEU A 215 11.10 -3.45 -8.45
C LEU A 215 12.32 -2.62 -8.03
N SER A 216 12.96 -1.90 -8.94
CA SER A 216 14.02 -0.94 -8.60
C SER A 216 13.50 0.28 -7.82
N VAL A 217 12.21 0.61 -7.97
CA VAL A 217 11.56 1.78 -7.37
C VAL A 217 10.63 1.41 -6.21
N VAL A 218 9.89 0.31 -6.35
CA VAL A 218 8.87 -0.14 -5.39
C VAL A 218 9.17 -1.49 -4.77
N GLY A 219 10.32 -2.09 -5.07
CA GLY A 219 10.72 -3.35 -4.44
C GLY A 219 11.18 -3.14 -3.00
N PRO A 220 11.37 -4.24 -2.25
CA PRO A 220 11.76 -4.21 -0.84
C PRO A 220 13.05 -3.39 -0.59
N ARG A 221 14.02 -3.49 -1.49
CA ARG A 221 15.30 -2.76 -1.40
C ARG A 221 15.14 -1.25 -1.46
N SER A 222 14.16 -0.74 -2.22
CA SER A 222 13.86 0.69 -2.30
C SER A 222 13.35 1.25 -0.96
N PHE A 223 12.81 0.38 -0.10
CA PHE A 223 12.40 0.70 1.27
C PHE A 223 13.49 0.39 2.33
N GLY A 224 14.67 -0.06 1.90
CA GLY A 224 15.80 -0.39 2.79
C GLY A 224 15.79 -1.82 3.33
N TYR A 225 14.97 -2.72 2.78
CA TYR A 225 14.97 -4.14 3.14
C TYR A 225 15.94 -4.93 2.26
N ASP A 226 16.95 -5.54 2.88
CA ASP A 226 17.86 -6.46 2.20
C ASP A 226 17.23 -7.86 2.05
N VAL A 227 16.15 -7.92 1.26
CA VAL A 227 15.44 -9.15 0.92
C VAL A 227 15.13 -9.17 -0.57
N GLU A 228 15.13 -10.36 -1.17
CA GLU A 228 14.66 -10.55 -2.54
C GLU A 228 13.13 -10.55 -2.56
N PHE A 229 12.54 -9.94 -3.60
CA PHE A 229 11.10 -10.00 -3.79
C PHE A 229 10.69 -11.38 -4.29
N VAL A 230 9.91 -12.10 -3.49
CA VAL A 230 9.27 -13.35 -3.89
C VAL A 230 7.77 -13.11 -4.01
N PRO A 231 7.18 -13.21 -5.23
CA PRO A 231 5.75 -12.99 -5.41
C PRO A 231 4.92 -13.98 -4.60
N LEU A 232 3.84 -13.48 -3.99
CA LEU A 232 2.79 -14.29 -3.42
C LEU A 232 2.15 -15.15 -4.51
N ALA A 233 1.92 -16.42 -4.19
CA ALA A 233 1.10 -17.30 -5.01
C ALA A 233 -0.35 -16.80 -5.04
N GLY A 234 -0.99 -16.91 -6.19
CA GLY A 234 -2.37 -16.49 -6.41
C GLY A 234 -2.57 -15.89 -7.80
N GLY A 235 -3.81 -15.48 -8.06
CA GLY A 235 -4.13 -14.74 -9.27
C GLY A 235 -3.76 -13.26 -9.14
N VAL A 236 -3.88 -12.53 -10.24
CA VAL A 236 -3.38 -11.17 -10.36
C VAL A 236 -4.54 -10.18 -10.28
N ILE A 237 -4.40 -9.13 -9.48
CA ILE A 237 -5.36 -8.01 -9.47
C ILE A 237 -5.08 -7.03 -10.62
N GLY A 238 -6.13 -6.49 -11.22
CA GLY A 238 -6.00 -5.45 -12.26
C GLY A 238 -5.53 -5.99 -13.61
N VAL A 239 -6.07 -7.15 -14.00
CA VAL A 239 -6.03 -7.70 -15.36
C VAL A 239 -7.39 -7.51 -16.02
#